data_AF-A0A382I779-F1
#
_entry.id   AF-A0A382I779-F1
#
_cell.length_a   1.000
_cell.length_b   1.000
_cell.length_c   1.000
_cell.angle_alpha   90.00
_cell.angle_beta   90.00
_cell.angle_gamma   90.00
#
_symmetry.space_group_name_H-M   'P 1'
#
loop_
_entity.id
_entity.type
_entity.pdbx_description
1 polymer ?
#
loop_
_entity_poly.entity_id
_entity_poly.type
_entity_poly.pdbx_seq_one_letter_code
_entity_poly.pdbx_strand_id
1 'polypeptide(L)'
;LVKDADSVTFCLSKGLAAPIGSIICGSEKFIYHARRIRKALGGGMRQAGIIASAGMYSLDNMLDQIREDHKNTTRLAKGINEIEGLSIDRESIKSNILYFDIEKGAKRCEELARQTKNITVYPFQIALDNIRFFESRPGRFRLVTHYGITRDDIEKTLEVL
;
A
#
# COMPACT_ATOMS: atom_id res chain seq x y z
N LEU A 1 -4.13 9.42 18.20
CA LEU A 1 -5.09 8.58 17.44
C LEU A 1 -5.66 7.44 18.30
N VAL A 2 -4.82 6.65 18.98
CA VAL A 2 -5.27 5.39 19.61
C VAL A 2 -5.41 5.44 21.14
N LYS A 3 -5.49 6.65 21.73
CA LYS A 3 -5.48 6.81 23.20
C LYS A 3 -6.71 6.18 23.87
N ASP A 4 -7.84 6.17 23.16
CA ASP A 4 -9.15 5.69 23.66
C ASP A 4 -9.43 4.25 23.23
N ALA A 5 -8.43 3.52 22.72
CA ALA A 5 -8.55 2.13 22.31
C ALA A 5 -7.97 1.18 23.37
N ASP A 6 -8.71 0.12 23.72
CA ASP A 6 -8.24 -0.91 24.67
C ASP A 6 -7.07 -1.74 24.14
N SER A 7 -7.00 -1.89 22.81
CA SER A 7 -5.91 -2.57 22.12
C SER A 7 -5.73 -2.00 20.71
N VAL A 8 -4.50 -2.13 20.20
CA VAL A 8 -4.11 -1.62 18.89
C VAL A 8 -3.29 -2.69 18.18
N THR A 9 -3.56 -2.89 16.89
CA THR A 9 -2.66 -3.65 16.02
C THR A 9 -2.11 -2.73 14.95
N PHE A 10 -0.83 -2.86 14.65
CA PHE A 10 -0.22 -2.20 13.50
C PHE A 10 0.82 -3.10 12.83
N CYS A 11 1.03 -2.91 11.53
CA CYS A 11 1.95 -3.72 10.74
C CYS A 11 3.34 -3.09 10.72
N LEU A 12 4.37 -3.92 10.83
CA LEU A 12 5.76 -3.54 10.54
C LEU A 12 6.08 -3.77 9.06
N SER A 13 5.38 -4.70 8.42
CA SER A 13 5.69 -5.17 7.06
C SER A 13 4.94 -4.45 5.93
N LYS A 14 4.67 -3.16 6.11
CA LYS A 14 4.05 -2.30 5.08
C LYS A 14 4.94 -1.07 4.85
N GLY A 15 4.44 0.15 5.09
CA GLY A 15 5.25 1.38 4.98
C GLY A 15 6.48 1.42 5.90
N LEU A 16 6.49 0.62 6.97
CA LEU A 16 7.66 0.44 7.84
C LEU A 16 8.72 -0.52 7.29
N ALA A 17 8.52 -1.12 6.12
CA ALA A 17 9.49 -1.91 5.36
C ALA A 17 10.10 -3.14 6.05
N ALA A 18 9.59 -3.57 7.21
CA ALA A 18 10.05 -4.84 7.80
C ALA A 18 9.63 -6.00 6.88
N PRO A 19 10.43 -7.07 6.76
CA PRO A 19 10.09 -8.18 5.87
C PRO A 19 8.86 -8.96 6.35
N ILE A 20 8.69 -9.10 7.66
CA ILE A 20 7.61 -9.86 8.29
C ILE A 20 7.20 -9.14 9.57
N GLY A 21 5.90 -9.14 9.88
CA GLY A 21 5.43 -8.93 11.25
C GLY A 21 4.40 -7.83 11.41
N SER A 22 3.63 -7.97 12.48
CA SER A 22 2.70 -6.98 13.01
C SER A 22 2.74 -7.09 14.53
N ILE A 23 2.45 -5.99 15.21
CA ILE A 23 2.49 -5.89 16.66
C ILE A 23 1.07 -5.62 17.15
N ILE A 24 0.72 -6.27 18.25
CA ILE A 24 -0.48 -6.00 19.02
C ILE A 24 -0.10 -5.44 20.39
N CYS A 25 -0.72 -4.32 20.75
CA CYS A 25 -0.51 -3.60 22.00
C CYS A 25 -1.83 -3.56 22.78
N GLY A 26 -1.74 -3.54 24.11
CA GLY A 26 -2.89 -3.48 25.02
C GLY A 26 -2.45 -3.74 26.46
N SER A 27 -3.41 -3.91 27.37
CA SER A 27 -3.12 -4.23 28.77
C SER A 27 -2.39 -5.57 28.93
N GLU A 28 -1.70 -5.76 30.06
CA GLU A 28 -0.99 -7.01 30.36
C GLU A 28 -1.93 -8.23 30.32
N LYS A 29 -3.11 -8.12 30.95
CA LYS A 29 -4.14 -9.16 30.93
C LYS A 29 -4.57 -9.51 29.50
N PHE A 30 -4.78 -8.49 28.67
CA PHE A 30 -5.12 -8.70 27.26
C PHE A 30 -4.00 -9.42 26.50
N ILE A 31 -2.75 -8.96 26.64
CA ILE A 31 -1.60 -9.56 25.97
C ILE A 31 -1.33 -10.99 26.43
N TYR A 32 -1.62 -11.33 27.70
CA TYR A 32 -1.57 -12.71 28.18
C TYR A 32 -2.50 -13.63 27.38
N HIS A 33 -3.76 -13.23 27.20
CA HIS A 33 -4.73 -13.99 26.39
C HIS A 33 -4.34 -14.01 24.91
N ALA A 34 -3.92 -12.88 24.34
CA ALA A 34 -3.48 -12.79 22.95
C ALA A 34 -2.30 -13.74 22.66
N ARG A 35 -1.34 -13.86 23.58
CA ARG A 35 -0.21 -14.81 23.45
C ARG A 35 -0.67 -16.27 23.45
N ARG A 36 -1.68 -16.63 24.23
CA ARG A 36 -2.28 -17.97 24.25
C ARG A 36 -2.97 -18.28 22.91
N ILE A 37 -3.76 -17.34 22.39
CA ILE A 37 -4.41 -17.47 21.08
C ILE A 37 -3.35 -17.57 19.96
N ARG A 38 -2.31 -16.73 20.00
CA ARG A 38 -1.18 -16.82 19.06
C ARG A 38 -0.58 -18.22 19.04
N LYS A 39 -0.46 -18.89 20.19
CA LYS A 39 0.06 -20.26 20.26
C LYS A 39 -0.91 -21.28 19.65
N ALA A 40 -2.21 -21.12 19.85
CA ALA A 40 -3.24 -21.98 19.28
C ALA A 40 -3.34 -21.86 17.76
N LEU A 41 -3.24 -20.63 17.23
CA LEU A 41 -3.24 -20.34 15.79
C LEU A 41 -1.90 -20.63 15.09
N GLY A 42 -0.88 -21.11 15.81
CA GLY A 42 0.42 -21.47 15.24
C GLY A 42 1.44 -20.31 15.10
N GLY A 43 1.13 -19.10 15.54
CA GLY A 43 2.05 -17.94 15.49
C GLY A 43 3.18 -17.95 16.53
N GLY A 44 3.32 -19.02 17.32
CA GLY A 44 4.36 -19.20 18.34
C GLY A 44 5.69 -19.65 17.76
N MET A 45 6.37 -18.75 17.03
CA MET A 45 7.66 -19.01 16.38
C MET A 45 8.80 -19.24 17.40
N ARG A 46 9.87 -19.91 16.95
CA ARG A 46 11.10 -20.15 17.74
C ARG A 46 12.10 -19.00 17.58
N GLN A 47 13.07 -19.11 16.67
CA GLN A 47 14.13 -18.13 16.46
C GLN A 47 13.64 -16.85 15.73
N ALA A 48 12.57 -16.23 16.26
CA ALA A 48 11.93 -15.04 15.70
C ALA A 48 12.73 -13.74 15.93
N GLY A 49 13.86 -13.82 16.66
CA GLY A 49 14.74 -12.67 16.93
C GLY A 49 15.27 -11.99 15.67
N ILE A 50 15.50 -12.75 14.60
CA ILE A 50 15.94 -12.21 13.29
C ILE A 50 14.87 -11.25 12.73
N ILE A 51 13.60 -11.68 12.75
CA ILE A 51 12.47 -10.86 12.28
C ILE A 51 12.23 -9.68 13.23
N ALA A 52 12.33 -9.92 14.54
CA ALA A 52 12.16 -8.87 15.55
C ALA A 52 13.21 -7.75 15.40
N SER A 53 14.46 -8.10 15.07
CA SER A 53 15.53 -7.12 14.83
C SER A 53 15.21 -6.19 13.66
N ALA A 54 14.68 -6.73 12.55
CA ALA A 54 14.23 -5.89 11.43
C ALA A 54 13.06 -5.00 11.85
N GLY A 55 12.13 -5.53 12.64
CA GLY A 55 11.01 -4.76 13.19
C GLY A 55 11.43 -3.60 14.10
N MET A 56 12.45 -3.79 14.94
CA MET A 56 13.01 -2.73 15.78
C MET A 56 13.66 -1.64 14.93
N TYR A 57 14.51 -2.02 13.97
CA TYR A 57 15.10 -1.06 13.04
C TYR A 57 14.03 -0.26 12.30
N SER A 58 12.98 -0.92 11.82
CA SER A 58 11.86 -0.28 11.13
C SER A 58 11.17 0.79 11.97
N LEU A 59 10.91 0.51 13.25
CA LEU A 59 10.27 1.44 14.16
C LEU A 59 11.11 2.71 14.41
N ASP A 60 12.42 2.54 14.50
CA ASP A 60 13.33 3.64 14.82
C ASP A 60 13.69 4.49 13.59
N ASN A 61 13.65 3.92 12.38
CA ASN A 61 14.28 4.56 11.20
C ASN A 61 13.32 4.84 10.03
N MET A 62 12.15 4.20 9.93
CA MET A 62 11.35 4.25 8.69
C MET A 62 10.24 5.30 8.68
N LEU A 63 10.12 6.13 9.72
CA LEU A 63 9.09 7.18 9.77
C LEU A 63 9.29 8.26 8.69
N ASP A 64 10.53 8.63 8.39
CA ASP A 64 10.81 9.60 7.32
C ASP A 64 10.52 9.04 5.93
N GLN A 65 10.74 7.74 5.73
CA GLN A 65 10.35 7.07 4.49
C GLN A 65 8.84 7.16 4.26
N ILE A 66 8.00 6.94 5.28
CA ILE A 66 6.53 7.07 5.15
C ILE A 66 6.15 8.49 4.71
N ARG A 67 6.85 9.52 5.21
CA ARG A 67 6.63 10.91 4.78
C ARG A 67 7.01 11.09 3.31
N GLU A 68 8.09 10.48 2.86
CA GLU A 68 8.48 10.52 1.44
C GLU A 68 7.47 9.79 0.55
N ASP A 69 6.93 8.65 1.00
CA ASP A 69 5.88 7.92 0.30
C ASP A 69 4.67 8.83 0.05
N HIS A 70 4.24 9.60 1.06
CA HIS A 70 3.13 10.56 0.93
C HIS A 70 3.44 11.70 -0.07
N LYS A 71 4.67 12.20 -0.08
CA LYS A 71 5.09 13.21 -1.07
C LYS A 71 5.07 12.62 -2.49
N ASN A 72 5.55 11.39 -2.67
CA ASN A 72 5.49 10.70 -3.95
C ASN A 72 4.05 10.47 -4.41
N THR A 73 3.13 10.11 -3.51
CA THR A 73 1.70 10.02 -3.84
C THR A 73 1.14 11.37 -4.29
N THR A 74 1.55 12.46 -3.63
CA THR A 74 1.12 13.82 -4.00
C THR A 74 1.63 14.22 -5.38
N ARG A 75 2.89 13.89 -5.71
CA ARG A 75 3.49 14.12 -7.04
C ARG A 75 2.75 13.33 -8.11
N LEU A 76 2.55 12.03 -7.87
CA LEU A 76 1.83 11.14 -8.78
C LEU A 76 0.39 11.61 -8.99
N ALA A 77 -0.31 12.01 -7.93
CA ALA A 77 -1.67 12.53 -8.01
C ALA A 77 -1.77 13.83 -8.82
N LYS A 78 -0.78 14.72 -8.70
CA LYS A 78 -0.71 15.93 -9.51
C LYS A 78 -0.52 15.59 -10.98
N GLY A 79 0.44 14.72 -11.31
CA GLY A 79 0.72 14.33 -12.69
C GLY A 79 -0.46 13.61 -13.35
N ILE A 80 -1.11 12.66 -12.65
CA ILE A 80 -2.28 11.95 -13.19
C ILE A 80 -3.42 12.92 -13.52
N ASN A 81 -3.61 13.97 -12.73
CA ASN A 81 -4.64 14.97 -12.98
C ASN A 81 -4.36 15.83 -14.23
N GLU A 82 -3.15 15.78 -14.78
CA GLU A 82 -2.74 16.50 -16.00
C GLU A 82 -2.87 15.62 -17.26
N ILE A 83 -3.19 14.32 -17.11
CA ILE A 83 -3.31 13.35 -18.22
C ILE A 83 -4.77 13.33 -18.73
N GLU A 84 -4.95 13.54 -20.03
CA GLU A 84 -6.26 13.51 -20.69
C GLU A 84 -6.91 12.11 -20.60
N GLY A 85 -8.19 12.06 -20.23
CA GLY A 85 -8.94 10.81 -20.11
C GLY A 85 -8.74 10.07 -18.79
N LEU A 86 -7.97 10.62 -17.85
CA LEU A 86 -7.85 10.15 -16.47
C LEU A 86 -8.41 11.18 -15.49
N SER A 87 -9.01 10.70 -14.41
CA SER A 87 -9.57 11.55 -13.36
C SER A 87 -9.15 11.07 -11.98
N ILE A 88 -8.97 12.01 -11.06
CA ILE A 88 -8.53 11.74 -9.69
C ILE A 88 -9.20 12.68 -8.69
N ASP A 89 -9.73 12.10 -7.61
CA ASP A 89 -10.21 12.89 -6.47
C ASP A 89 -9.04 13.19 -5.53
N ARG A 90 -8.39 14.35 -5.74
CA ARG A 90 -7.24 14.78 -4.96
C ARG A 90 -7.57 15.04 -3.49
N GLU A 91 -8.81 15.40 -3.18
CA GLU A 91 -9.20 15.68 -1.80
C GLU A 91 -9.24 14.40 -0.96
N SER A 92 -9.54 13.26 -1.58
CA SER A 92 -9.54 11.96 -0.92
C SER A 92 -8.15 11.43 -0.54
N ILE A 93 -7.07 11.99 -1.11
CA ILE A 93 -5.71 11.46 -0.94
C ILE A 93 -5.09 12.00 0.35
N LYS A 94 -5.02 11.14 1.37
CA LYS A 94 -4.51 11.48 2.71
C LYS A 94 -3.27 10.70 3.15
N SER A 95 -2.78 9.77 2.32
CA SER A 95 -1.71 8.82 2.68
C SER A 95 -0.88 8.43 1.45
N ASN A 96 -0.22 7.26 1.51
CA ASN A 96 0.55 6.68 0.42
C ASN A 96 -0.30 5.96 -0.65
N ILE A 97 -1.63 6.00 -0.54
CA ILE A 97 -2.56 5.32 -1.45
C ILE A 97 -3.33 6.37 -2.25
N LEU A 98 -3.41 6.18 -3.56
CA LEU A 98 -4.32 6.93 -4.43
C LEU A 98 -5.13 6.00 -5.32
N TYR A 99 -6.28 6.51 -5.74
CA TYR A 99 -7.09 5.90 -6.78
C TYR A 99 -7.31 6.91 -7.90
N PHE A 100 -7.29 6.43 -9.14
CA PHE A 100 -7.69 7.22 -10.30
C PHE A 100 -8.63 6.39 -11.18
N ASP A 101 -9.41 7.07 -12.00
CA ASP A 101 -10.42 6.48 -12.86
C ASP A 101 -10.15 6.86 -14.32
N ILE A 102 -10.39 5.95 -15.25
CA ILE A 102 -10.52 6.29 -16.68
C ILE A 102 -11.86 7.01 -16.87
N GLU A 103 -11.81 8.20 -17.46
CA GLU A 103 -12.98 9.02 -17.70
C GLU A 103 -13.97 8.33 -18.66
N LYS A 104 -15.25 8.69 -18.52
CA LYS A 104 -16.30 8.12 -19.37
C LYS A 104 -16.05 8.49 -20.84
N GLY A 105 -15.81 7.47 -21.67
CA GLY A 105 -15.57 7.64 -23.11
C GLY A 105 -14.09 7.59 -23.50
N ALA A 106 -13.18 7.72 -22.54
CA ALA A 106 -11.77 7.43 -22.77
C ALA A 106 -11.57 5.93 -23.00
N LYS A 107 -10.65 5.60 -23.92
CA LYS A 107 -10.35 4.22 -24.31
C LYS A 107 -9.17 3.70 -23.52
N ARG A 108 -9.22 2.42 -23.14
CA ARG A 108 -8.02 1.69 -22.71
C ARG A 108 -7.08 1.55 -23.90
N CYS A 109 -5.78 1.66 -23.66
CA CYS A 109 -4.79 1.21 -24.62
C CYS A 109 -4.95 -0.30 -24.88
N GLU A 110 -4.43 -0.79 -26.00
CA GLU A 110 -4.59 -2.19 -26.42
C GLU A 110 -4.11 -3.18 -25.35
N GLU A 111 -2.95 -2.90 -24.76
CA GLU A 111 -2.36 -3.77 -23.74
C GLU A 111 -3.20 -3.83 -22.46
N LEU A 112 -3.71 -2.68 -22.00
CA LEU A 112 -4.63 -2.64 -20.85
C LEU A 112 -5.94 -3.37 -21.18
N ALA A 113 -6.53 -3.13 -22.36
CA ALA A 113 -7.76 -3.80 -22.79
C ALA A 113 -7.60 -5.34 -22.82
N ARG A 114 -6.44 -5.83 -23.28
CA ARG A 114 -6.10 -7.26 -23.31
C ARG A 114 -6.04 -7.87 -21.92
N GLN A 115 -5.37 -7.21 -20.97
CA GLN A 115 -5.25 -7.70 -19.58
C GLN A 115 -6.59 -7.70 -18.83
N THR A 116 -7.52 -6.84 -19.24
CA THR A 116 -8.77 -6.61 -18.50
C THR A 116 -9.96 -7.35 -19.11
N LYS A 117 -9.73 -8.05 -20.23
CA LYS A 117 -10.76 -8.82 -20.94
C LYS A 117 -11.27 -9.95 -20.06
N ASN A 118 -12.60 -10.05 -19.95
CA ASN A 118 -13.31 -11.10 -19.20
C ASN A 118 -12.96 -11.19 -17.70
N ILE A 119 -12.42 -10.13 -17.10
CA ILE A 119 -12.17 -10.12 -15.65
C ILE A 119 -13.46 -9.85 -14.88
N THR A 120 -13.82 -10.82 -14.02
CA THR A 120 -15.02 -10.76 -13.16
C THR A 120 -14.69 -10.65 -11.68
N VAL A 121 -13.42 -10.83 -11.28
CA VAL A 121 -12.96 -10.78 -9.89
C VAL A 121 -11.98 -9.63 -9.72
N TYR A 122 -12.22 -8.80 -8.70
CA TYR A 122 -11.42 -7.63 -8.38
C TYR A 122 -10.98 -7.67 -6.90
N PRO A 123 -9.85 -7.04 -6.53
CA PRO A 123 -8.88 -6.40 -7.43
C PRO A 123 -8.00 -7.42 -8.15
N PHE A 124 -7.47 -7.04 -9.32
CA PHE A 124 -6.44 -7.83 -10.03
C PHE A 124 -5.28 -6.94 -10.46
N GLN A 125 -4.10 -7.55 -10.61
CA GLN A 125 -2.88 -6.84 -10.95
C GLN A 125 -2.86 -6.49 -12.45
N ILE A 126 -2.47 -5.26 -12.75
CA ILE A 126 -2.12 -4.74 -14.06
C ILE A 126 -0.59 -4.61 -14.14
N ALA A 127 -0.03 -4.86 -15.31
CA ALA A 127 1.38 -4.59 -15.59
C ALA A 127 1.53 -3.79 -16.89
N LEU A 128 2.00 -2.54 -16.82
CA LEU A 128 2.28 -1.70 -18.00
C LEU A 128 3.72 -1.22 -17.94
N ASP A 129 4.53 -1.53 -18.96
CA ASP A 129 5.97 -1.20 -19.02
C ASP A 129 6.73 -1.35 -17.69
N ASN A 130 6.64 -2.55 -17.09
CA ASN A 130 7.24 -2.91 -15.80
C ASN A 130 6.66 -2.19 -14.56
N ILE A 131 5.62 -1.38 -14.71
CA ILE A 131 4.88 -0.77 -13.61
C ILE A 131 3.72 -1.70 -13.24
N ARG A 132 3.62 -2.04 -11.95
CA ARG A 132 2.57 -2.91 -11.42
C ARG A 132 1.66 -2.16 -10.48
N PHE A 133 0.36 -2.28 -10.71
CA PHE A 133 -0.68 -1.70 -9.87
C PHE A 133 -1.95 -2.54 -9.96
N PHE A 134 -3.03 -2.14 -9.29
CA PHE A 134 -4.26 -2.91 -9.28
C PHE A 134 -5.40 -2.17 -9.96
N GLU A 135 -6.23 -2.89 -10.70
CA GLU A 135 -7.59 -2.44 -11.00
C GLU A 135 -8.53 -2.90 -9.86
N SER A 136 -9.17 -1.94 -9.21
CA SER A 136 -9.99 -2.13 -8.00
C SER A 136 -11.47 -2.36 -8.30
N ARG A 137 -11.95 -1.79 -9.41
CA ARG A 137 -13.25 -2.03 -10.05
C ARG A 137 -13.13 -1.61 -11.51
N PRO A 138 -14.05 -1.98 -12.42
CA PRO A 138 -13.99 -1.56 -13.82
C PRO A 138 -13.71 -0.05 -13.97
N GLY A 139 -12.58 0.28 -14.56
CA GLY A 139 -12.11 1.63 -14.85
C GLY A 139 -11.42 2.35 -13.70
N ARG A 140 -11.31 1.75 -12.50
CA ARG A 140 -10.68 2.37 -11.32
C ARG A 140 -9.43 1.65 -10.89
N PHE A 141 -8.32 2.36 -10.85
CA PHE A 141 -7.02 1.82 -10.53
C PHE A 141 -6.52 2.33 -9.18
N ARG A 142 -5.69 1.53 -8.50
CA ARG A 142 -5.10 1.84 -7.20
C ARG A 142 -3.58 1.77 -7.30
N LEU A 143 -2.93 2.89 -7.02
CA LEU A 143 -1.47 2.95 -6.83
C LEU A 143 -1.15 3.14 -5.35
N VAL A 144 -0.05 2.53 -4.93
CA VAL A 144 0.45 2.61 -3.57
C VAL A 144 1.94 2.88 -3.64
N THR A 145 2.38 4.03 -3.12
CA THR A 145 3.80 4.32 -2.97
C THR A 145 4.32 3.69 -1.68
N HIS A 146 5.58 3.29 -1.68
CA HIS A 146 6.22 2.67 -0.52
C HIS A 146 7.75 2.72 -0.68
N TYR A 147 8.48 2.32 0.37
CA TYR A 147 9.92 2.10 0.31
C TYR A 147 10.34 1.32 -0.96
N GLY A 148 11.30 1.87 -1.69
CA GLY A 148 11.75 1.35 -2.98
C GLY A 148 11.08 1.97 -4.21
N ILE A 149 10.03 2.78 -4.04
CA ILE A 149 9.46 3.63 -5.10
C ILE A 149 10.06 5.03 -4.98
N THR A 150 10.96 5.34 -5.91
CA THR A 150 11.69 6.61 -5.97
C THR A 150 10.90 7.66 -6.74
N ARG A 151 11.41 8.89 -6.76
CA ARG A 151 10.85 9.96 -7.59
C ARG A 151 10.90 9.61 -9.08
N ASP A 152 12.00 9.02 -9.54
CA ASP A 152 12.18 8.66 -10.94
C ASP A 152 11.16 7.59 -11.37
N ASP A 153 10.80 6.67 -10.46
CA ASP A 153 9.73 5.71 -10.69
C ASP A 153 8.36 6.38 -10.84
N ILE A 154 8.12 7.48 -10.10
CA ILE A 154 6.90 8.29 -10.26
C ILE A 154 6.88 8.97 -11.63
N GLU A 155 8.00 9.57 -12.05
CA GLU A 155 8.10 10.25 -13.34
C GLU A 155 7.92 9.25 -14.49
N LYS A 156 8.59 8.10 -14.45
CA LYS A 156 8.37 7.01 -15.41
C LYS A 156 6.92 6.54 -15.44
N THR A 157 6.27 6.43 -14.27
CA THR A 157 4.88 6.01 -14.20
C THR A 157 3.95 7.00 -14.91
N LEU A 158 4.21 8.30 -14.76
CA LEU A 158 3.43 9.35 -15.43
C LEU A 158 3.63 9.38 -16.94
N GLU A 159 4.80 8.96 -17.45
CA GLU A 159 5.04 8.84 -18.89
C GLU A 159 4.31 7.66 -19.53
N VAL A 160 4.06 6.60 -18.76
CA VAL A 160 3.40 5.37 -19.25
C VAL A 160 1.88 5.43 -19.15
N LEU A 161 1.34 6.15 -18.15
CA LEU A 161 -0.10 6.32 -17.94
C LEU A 161 -0.71 7.28 -18.98
#